data_AF-A0A6P6TMV8-F1
#
_entry.id   AF-A0A6P6TMV8-F1
#
_cell.length_a   1.000
_cell.length_b   1.000
_cell.length_c   1.000
_cell.angle_alpha   90.00
_cell.angle_beta   90.00
_cell.angle_gamma   90.00
#
_symmetry.space_group_name_H-M   'P 1'
#
loop_
_entity.id
_entity.type
_entity.pdbx_description
1 polymer ?
#
loop_
_entity_poly.entity_id
_entity_poly.type
_entity_poly.pdbx_seq_one_letter_code
_entity_poly.pdbx_strand_id
1 'polypeptide(L)'
;MHPKRPIKPKPPPNFSSTHSGFKSKKFLFILMAAILSLSLLSLLLFFSFSTALRHHNHRHYSPAPSHSISKPPPSSASPSVSSPNGLIHEACKASRDPPTCESSLSSSSPGSPNPTVLDTIQLAIRVSKENLRTAQSMVNDILGASAGNLNRTNAAKNCLEVLNYSDFRSDRTASALARGKVKDARAWLSAAMVYQYDCWSALKYVNGTSKVNETMAFLNGLLGLSSNALGMMVNYDNLGEDTGSWGPPKTERDGFWEGVGGSGLEFHGGVPTGLKPDVTVCKEGGCNYGSVQAAVNAGPDNAVDRRFVIWIKAGVYEETVRVPLQKKNVVFLGDGMGKTVITGSMNVGQPGVTTYDSATVGVVGDGFMASGLTIQNTAGPNAHQAVAFRSDSDLSVIENCEFLGNQDTLYAHSLRQYYKSCRIQGNVDFVFGNSAAFFQGCLVLVAPRQVKPEKGENNAVTAHGRIDPAQSTGFVFLGCIVNGTEEYLSLYNSKPSVHRNYLGRPWKEYSRTVLIQCTLEALITPDGWMPWSGDFALKTLYYGEFGNTGAGANTSKRVPWSSQIPAKHVSSYSVPNFIQGDQWIPTSS
;
A
#
# COMPACT_ATOMS: atom_id res chain seq x y z
N MET A 1 -10.27 -76.45 -42.98
CA MET A 1 -9.22 -75.73 -43.73
C MET A 1 -9.67 -74.29 -43.93
N HIS A 2 -8.85 -73.31 -43.52
CA HIS A 2 -9.06 -71.85 -43.71
C HIS A 2 -9.14 -71.48 -45.21
N PRO A 3 -9.71 -70.31 -45.63
CA PRO A 3 -9.55 -69.00 -44.98
C PRO A 3 -10.75 -68.02 -45.00
N LYS A 4 -10.61 -66.94 -44.21
CA LYS A 4 -11.50 -65.77 -44.11
C LYS A 4 -10.77 -64.49 -44.58
N ARG A 5 -11.59 -63.52 -45.02
CA ARG A 5 -11.44 -62.04 -45.19
C ARG A 5 -10.92 -61.53 -46.54
N PRO A 6 -11.21 -60.25 -46.95
CA PRO A 6 -11.92 -59.14 -46.25
C PRO A 6 -12.97 -58.36 -47.09
N ILE A 7 -13.88 -57.58 -46.45
CA ILE A 7 -14.58 -56.44 -47.09
C ILE A 7 -14.63 -55.23 -46.12
N LYS A 8 -14.28 -54.04 -46.65
CA LYS A 8 -14.16 -52.73 -46.00
C LYS A 8 -15.52 -52.01 -45.80
N PRO A 9 -15.68 -51.12 -44.80
CA PRO A 9 -16.87 -50.29 -44.62
C PRO A 9 -16.84 -48.94 -45.39
N LYS A 10 -18.03 -48.47 -45.77
CA LYS A 10 -18.37 -47.24 -46.52
C LYS A 10 -18.32 -45.95 -45.67
N PRO A 11 -18.17 -44.76 -46.29
CA PRO A 11 -18.15 -43.46 -45.61
C PRO A 11 -19.56 -42.87 -45.36
N PRO A 12 -19.71 -41.93 -44.39
CA PRO A 12 -20.98 -41.24 -44.14
C PRO A 12 -21.21 -40.01 -45.05
N PRO A 13 -22.47 -39.54 -45.22
CA PRO A 13 -22.84 -38.50 -46.17
C PRO A 13 -22.85 -37.07 -45.60
N ASN A 14 -22.73 -36.10 -46.52
CA ASN A 14 -22.82 -34.65 -46.34
C ASN A 14 -24.24 -34.17 -45.98
N PHE A 15 -24.34 -33.14 -45.13
CA PHE A 15 -25.52 -32.27 -45.03
C PHE A 15 -25.14 -30.81 -45.26
N SER A 16 -25.86 -30.19 -46.20
CA SER A 16 -25.86 -28.77 -46.54
C SER A 16 -26.64 -27.94 -45.51
N SER A 17 -26.20 -26.72 -45.21
CA SER A 17 -27.04 -25.70 -44.56
C SER A 17 -27.07 -24.40 -45.36
N THR A 18 -28.27 -23.95 -45.63
CA THR A 18 -28.70 -22.75 -46.35
C THR A 18 -28.44 -21.46 -45.57
N HIS A 19 -28.13 -20.39 -46.32
CA HIS A 19 -28.05 -19.01 -45.83
C HIS A 19 -29.41 -18.49 -45.35
N SER A 20 -29.45 -17.83 -44.19
CA SER A 20 -30.52 -16.87 -43.83
C SER A 20 -29.89 -15.55 -43.33
N GLY A 21 -29.91 -14.55 -44.21
CA GLY A 21 -29.55 -13.17 -43.90
C GLY A 21 -30.66 -12.49 -43.12
N PHE A 22 -30.67 -12.59 -41.80
CA PHE A 22 -31.57 -11.79 -40.95
C PHE A 22 -30.95 -11.30 -39.63
N LYS A 23 -29.65 -11.58 -39.37
CA LYS A 23 -28.97 -11.20 -38.11
C LYS A 23 -28.06 -9.96 -38.21
N SER A 24 -27.70 -9.49 -39.41
CA SER A 24 -26.73 -8.39 -39.56
C SER A 24 -27.28 -7.00 -39.20
N LYS A 25 -28.56 -6.71 -39.48
CA LYS A 25 -29.11 -5.37 -39.21
C LYS A 25 -29.34 -5.11 -37.72
N LYS A 26 -29.82 -6.10 -36.96
CA LYS A 26 -29.99 -5.98 -35.50
C LYS A 26 -28.66 -5.80 -34.76
N PHE A 27 -27.60 -6.48 -35.20
CA PHE A 27 -26.28 -6.33 -34.59
C PHE A 27 -25.67 -4.93 -34.86
N LEU A 28 -25.88 -4.37 -36.04
CA LEU A 28 -25.43 -3.02 -36.38
C LEU A 28 -26.19 -1.94 -35.60
N PHE A 29 -27.50 -2.12 -35.38
CA PHE A 29 -28.30 -1.21 -34.54
C PHE A 29 -27.89 -1.26 -33.06
N ILE A 30 -27.54 -2.44 -32.54
CA ILE A 30 -27.06 -2.60 -31.15
C ILE A 30 -25.66 -1.97 -30.99
N LEU A 31 -24.79 -2.12 -31.99
CA LEU A 31 -23.45 -1.52 -31.97
C LEU A 31 -23.53 0.02 -32.08
N MET A 32 -24.40 0.55 -32.94
CA MET A 32 -24.63 1.99 -33.07
C MET A 32 -25.25 2.60 -31.80
N ALA A 33 -26.19 1.90 -31.15
CA ALA A 33 -26.77 2.32 -29.88
C ALA A 33 -25.76 2.28 -28.72
N ALA A 34 -24.83 1.31 -28.71
CA ALA A 34 -23.74 1.24 -27.75
C ALA A 34 -22.71 2.36 -27.96
N ILE A 35 -22.39 2.72 -29.20
CA ILE A 35 -21.48 3.83 -29.50
C ILE A 35 -22.13 5.18 -29.15
N LEU A 36 -23.44 5.34 -29.37
CA LEU A 36 -24.18 6.55 -28.98
C LEU A 36 -24.30 6.71 -27.45
N SER A 37 -24.43 5.60 -26.71
CA SER A 37 -24.49 5.64 -25.25
C SER A 37 -23.12 5.89 -24.62
N LEU A 38 -22.04 5.35 -25.19
CA LEU A 38 -20.66 5.65 -24.78
C LEU A 38 -20.27 7.11 -25.09
N SER A 39 -20.74 7.69 -26.19
CA SER A 39 -20.49 9.11 -26.50
C SER A 39 -21.32 10.06 -25.64
N LEU A 40 -22.60 9.73 -25.32
CA LEU A 40 -23.38 10.49 -24.33
C LEU A 40 -22.78 10.40 -22.92
N LEU A 41 -22.24 9.24 -22.52
CA LEU A 41 -21.59 9.08 -21.22
C LEU A 41 -20.28 9.88 -21.15
N SER A 42 -19.56 10.02 -22.27
CA SER A 42 -18.40 10.90 -22.36
C SER A 42 -18.77 12.38 -22.29
N LEU A 43 -19.86 12.82 -22.96
CA LEU A 43 -20.34 14.21 -22.87
C LEU A 43 -20.85 14.58 -21.46
N LEU A 44 -21.47 13.64 -20.73
CA LEU A 44 -21.93 13.87 -19.35
C LEU A 44 -20.76 13.96 -18.35
N LEU A 45 -19.64 13.29 -18.62
CA LEU A 45 -18.39 13.44 -17.86
C LEU A 45 -17.67 14.77 -18.18
N PHE A 46 -17.85 15.33 -19.38
CA PHE A 46 -17.32 16.65 -19.74
C PHE A 46 -18.11 17.83 -19.14
N PHE A 47 -19.41 17.67 -18.86
CA PHE A 47 -20.23 18.74 -18.24
C PHE A 47 -20.20 18.79 -16.71
N SER A 48 -19.52 17.83 -16.06
CA SER A 48 -19.39 17.78 -14.59
C SER A 48 -18.09 18.40 -14.06
N PHE A 49 -17.25 18.97 -14.93
CA PHE A 49 -16.06 19.74 -14.57
C PHE A 49 -16.06 21.09 -15.29
N SER A 50 -16.91 22.02 -14.84
CA SER A 50 -16.81 23.44 -15.20
C SER A 50 -17.52 24.32 -14.19
N THR A 51 -16.90 24.55 -13.03
CA THR A 51 -17.05 25.78 -12.23
C THR A 51 -15.98 25.84 -11.14
N ALA A 52 -14.80 26.37 -11.48
CA ALA A 52 -13.95 27.18 -10.59
C ALA A 52 -12.70 27.67 -11.33
N LEU A 53 -12.87 28.50 -12.37
CA LEU A 53 -11.80 29.40 -12.78
C LEU A 53 -11.81 30.59 -11.80
N ARG A 54 -10.76 30.74 -10.99
CA ARG A 54 -10.42 32.04 -10.39
C ARG A 54 -9.07 32.50 -10.93
N HIS A 55 -9.08 33.70 -11.47
CA HIS A 55 -7.93 34.46 -11.95
C HIS A 55 -6.80 34.53 -10.92
N HIS A 56 -5.61 34.04 -11.28
CA HIS A 56 -4.38 34.46 -10.63
C HIS A 56 -3.78 35.65 -11.40
N ASN A 57 -3.82 36.82 -10.75
CA ASN A 57 -3.05 37.98 -11.20
C ASN A 57 -1.56 37.74 -10.93
N HIS A 58 -0.76 37.81 -11.98
CA HIS A 58 0.69 37.87 -11.91
C HIS A 58 1.13 39.19 -11.24
N ARG A 59 1.92 39.09 -10.17
CA ARG A 59 2.84 40.17 -9.80
C ARG A 59 4.26 39.62 -9.80
N HIS A 60 5.04 40.16 -10.74
CA HIS A 60 6.49 40.03 -10.79
C HIS A 60 7.13 40.60 -9.53
N TYR A 61 8.10 39.88 -8.97
CA TYR A 61 9.06 40.44 -8.03
C TYR A 61 10.46 40.10 -8.54
N SER A 62 11.25 41.14 -8.85
CA SER A 62 12.68 41.03 -9.11
C SER A 62 13.46 41.32 -7.81
N PRO A 63 14.65 40.75 -7.61
CA PRO A 63 15.41 40.88 -6.36
C PRO A 63 16.51 41.95 -6.46
N ALA A 64 16.73 42.72 -5.38
CA ALA A 64 17.99 43.42 -5.07
C ALA A 64 17.96 43.96 -3.61
N PRO A 65 19.08 44.38 -3.01
CA PRO A 65 20.10 43.54 -2.40
C PRO A 65 20.22 43.77 -0.88
N SER A 66 20.90 42.82 -0.23
CA SER A 66 21.16 42.73 1.20
C SER A 66 22.03 43.88 1.74
N HIS A 67 21.55 44.57 2.79
CA HIS A 67 22.42 45.27 3.74
C HIS A 67 22.09 44.86 5.18
N SER A 68 23.13 44.40 5.87
CA SER A 68 23.16 43.98 7.27
C SER A 68 23.11 45.19 8.21
N ILE A 69 22.09 45.26 9.08
CA ILE A 69 22.12 46.07 10.29
C ILE A 69 21.53 45.25 11.44
N SER A 70 22.37 45.00 12.45
CA SER A 70 22.06 44.33 13.72
C SER A 70 20.98 45.07 14.50
N LYS A 71 19.90 44.38 14.90
CA LYS A 71 18.90 44.86 15.87
C LYS A 71 18.90 43.98 17.14
N PRO A 72 18.61 44.58 18.32
CA PRO A 72 18.67 43.92 19.63
C PRO A 72 17.47 42.96 19.85
N PRO A 73 17.51 42.07 20.86
CA PRO A 73 16.58 40.94 20.93
C PRO A 73 15.15 41.41 21.25
N PRO A 74 14.11 40.89 20.57
CA PRO A 74 12.74 41.14 20.98
C PRO A 74 12.36 40.24 22.14
N SER A 75 11.81 40.90 23.15
CA SER A 75 11.09 40.37 24.31
C SER A 75 10.09 39.26 23.95
N SER A 76 10.06 38.24 24.80
CA SER A 76 9.02 37.21 24.90
C SER A 76 7.62 37.82 24.99
N ALA A 77 6.83 37.66 23.93
CA ALA A 77 5.39 37.83 23.96
C ALA A 77 4.77 36.78 23.01
N SER A 78 4.27 35.69 23.58
CA SER A 78 3.46 34.71 22.87
C SER A 78 2.13 35.36 22.44
N PRO A 79 1.65 35.19 21.18
CA PRO A 79 0.32 35.65 20.82
C PRO A 79 -0.70 34.79 21.57
N SER A 80 -1.43 35.41 22.50
CA SER A 80 -2.52 34.74 23.21
C SER A 80 -3.69 34.51 22.25
N VAL A 81 -3.80 33.30 21.70
CA VAL A 81 -5.03 32.83 21.05
C VAL A 81 -6.06 32.60 22.15
N SER A 82 -6.82 33.63 22.50
CA SER A 82 -7.62 33.68 23.74
C SER A 82 -9.02 33.05 23.63
N SER A 83 -9.31 32.28 22.56
CA SER A 83 -10.61 31.62 22.37
C SER A 83 -10.42 30.22 21.76
N PRO A 84 -11.15 29.19 22.24
CA PRO A 84 -11.17 27.85 21.63
C PRO A 84 -11.37 27.86 20.11
N ASN A 85 -12.22 28.76 19.60
CA ASN A 85 -12.50 28.89 18.16
C ASN A 85 -11.31 29.49 17.40
N GLY A 86 -10.55 30.40 18.03
CA GLY A 86 -9.33 30.94 17.44
C GLY A 86 -8.27 29.85 17.26
N LEU A 87 -8.13 28.95 18.26
CA LEU A 87 -7.17 27.86 18.17
C LEU A 87 -7.57 26.82 17.12
N ILE A 88 -8.86 26.48 17.02
CA ILE A 88 -9.39 25.60 15.98
C ILE A 88 -9.10 26.19 14.59
N HIS A 89 -9.35 27.49 14.38
CA HIS A 89 -9.07 28.17 13.12
C HIS A 89 -7.58 28.06 12.73
N GLU A 90 -6.68 28.40 13.66
CA GLU A 90 -5.23 28.31 13.41
C GLU A 90 -4.79 26.87 13.14
N ALA A 91 -5.24 25.90 13.94
CA ALA A 91 -4.91 24.49 13.76
C ALA A 91 -5.42 23.94 12.42
N CYS A 92 -6.62 24.33 11.98
CA CYS A 92 -7.22 23.86 10.73
C CYS A 92 -6.51 24.37 9.46
N LYS A 93 -5.59 25.34 9.56
CA LYS A 93 -4.67 25.67 8.46
C LYS A 93 -3.80 24.48 8.05
N ALA A 94 -3.60 23.51 8.95
CA ALA A 94 -2.93 22.25 8.66
C ALA A 94 -3.72 21.31 7.75
N SER A 95 -5.01 21.58 7.51
CA SER A 95 -5.87 20.77 6.65
C SER A 95 -5.69 21.11 5.17
N ARG A 96 -5.99 20.12 4.32
CA ARG A 96 -6.19 20.31 2.88
C ARG A 96 -7.52 21.01 2.56
N ASP A 97 -8.45 21.04 3.52
CA ASP A 97 -9.75 21.72 3.47
C ASP A 97 -10.04 22.41 4.82
N PRO A 98 -9.43 23.58 5.09
CA PRO A 98 -9.61 24.29 6.35
C PRO A 98 -11.08 24.61 6.69
N PRO A 99 -11.94 25.07 5.76
CA PRO A 99 -13.36 25.31 6.06
C PRO A 99 -14.09 24.09 6.61
N THR A 100 -13.93 22.91 5.97
CA THR A 100 -14.56 21.67 6.43
C THR A 100 -13.97 21.24 7.78
N CYS A 101 -12.65 21.37 7.96
CA CYS A 101 -12.00 21.13 9.25
C CYS A 101 -12.63 21.97 10.37
N GLU A 102 -12.70 23.29 10.20
CA GLU A 102 -13.25 24.21 11.22
C GLU A 102 -14.70 23.85 11.57
N SER A 103 -15.54 23.63 10.54
CA SER A 103 -16.94 23.27 10.76
C SER A 103 -17.12 21.97 11.55
N SER A 104 -16.26 20.97 11.31
CA SER A 104 -16.31 19.67 11.98
C SER A 104 -15.86 19.73 13.44
N LEU A 105 -14.89 20.60 13.76
CA LEU A 105 -14.35 20.72 15.10
C LEU A 105 -15.17 21.70 15.95
N SER A 106 -15.65 22.81 15.39
CA SER A 106 -16.48 23.79 16.11
C SER A 106 -17.87 23.28 16.46
N SER A 107 -18.40 22.30 15.72
CA SER A 107 -19.66 21.61 16.07
C SER A 107 -19.50 20.61 17.22
N SER A 108 -18.26 20.36 17.65
CA SER A 108 -17.91 19.40 18.69
C SER A 108 -17.39 20.13 19.95
N SER A 109 -17.74 19.66 21.14
CA SER A 109 -17.25 20.28 22.38
C SER A 109 -15.76 19.94 22.61
N PRO A 110 -14.87 20.93 22.81
CA PRO A 110 -13.46 20.69 23.11
C PRO A 110 -13.23 20.10 24.52
N GLY A 111 -14.27 20.00 25.36
CA GLY A 111 -14.18 19.43 26.72
C GLY A 111 -13.49 20.32 27.76
N SER A 112 -12.71 21.32 27.32
CA SER A 112 -12.05 22.33 28.16
C SER A 112 -12.40 23.74 27.69
N PRO A 113 -12.59 24.72 28.60
CA PRO A 113 -12.78 26.13 28.22
C PRO A 113 -11.50 26.76 27.64
N ASN A 114 -10.32 26.18 27.92
CA ASN A 114 -9.01 26.61 27.40
C ASN A 114 -8.27 25.39 26.82
N PRO A 115 -8.60 24.95 25.59
CA PRO A 115 -7.95 23.80 24.98
C PRO A 115 -6.49 24.13 24.61
N THR A 116 -5.60 23.15 24.80
CA THR A 116 -4.24 23.16 24.26
C THR A 116 -4.22 22.74 22.79
N VAL A 117 -3.09 22.94 22.11
CA VAL A 117 -2.87 22.44 20.74
C VAL A 117 -3.09 20.93 20.67
N LEU A 118 -2.56 20.17 21.64
CA LEU A 118 -2.76 18.72 21.72
C LEU A 118 -4.23 18.36 21.94
N ASP A 119 -4.98 19.12 22.73
CA ASP A 119 -6.42 18.90 22.91
C ASP A 119 -7.18 19.10 21.59
N THR A 120 -6.79 20.07 20.76
CA THR A 120 -7.37 20.27 19.42
C THR A 120 -7.07 19.11 18.48
N ILE A 121 -5.85 18.56 18.51
CA ILE A 121 -5.51 17.36 17.72
C ILE A 121 -6.31 16.15 18.21
N GLN A 122 -6.43 15.95 19.53
CA GLN A 122 -7.23 14.88 20.13
C GLN A 122 -8.71 15.03 19.77
N LEU A 123 -9.22 16.26 19.71
CA LEU A 123 -10.56 16.56 19.22
C LEU A 123 -10.74 16.12 17.76
N ALA A 124 -9.79 16.42 16.88
CA ALA A 124 -9.85 15.97 15.47
C ALA A 124 -9.82 14.44 15.34
N ILE A 125 -8.98 13.75 16.11
CA ILE A 125 -8.94 12.27 16.15
C ILE A 125 -10.29 11.71 16.62
N ARG A 126 -10.88 12.29 17.66
CA ARG A 126 -12.18 11.87 18.20
C ARG A 126 -13.32 12.09 17.21
N VAL A 127 -13.37 13.23 16.53
CA VAL A 127 -14.38 13.50 15.49
C VAL A 127 -14.29 12.48 14.35
N SER A 128 -13.08 12.16 13.88
CA SER A 128 -12.89 11.08 12.90
C SER A 128 -13.38 9.74 13.44
N LYS A 129 -13.04 9.38 14.69
CA LYS A 129 -13.45 8.12 15.31
C LYS A 129 -14.98 8.00 15.49
N GLU A 130 -15.65 9.08 15.87
CA GLU A 130 -17.13 9.08 15.99
C GLU A 130 -17.78 8.84 14.62
N ASN A 131 -17.26 9.48 13.56
CA ASN A 131 -17.73 9.23 12.20
C ASN A 131 -17.41 7.82 11.72
N LEU A 132 -16.26 7.25 12.10
CA LEU A 132 -15.90 5.85 11.81
C LEU A 132 -16.95 4.87 12.35
N ARG A 133 -17.48 5.10 13.56
CA ARG A 133 -18.56 4.28 14.14
C ARG A 133 -19.84 4.37 13.32
N THR A 134 -20.17 5.55 12.82
CA THR A 134 -21.28 5.73 11.88
C THR A 134 -21.06 4.96 10.58
N ALA A 135 -19.85 5.02 10.00
CA ALA A 135 -19.52 4.24 8.81
C ALA A 135 -19.67 2.72 9.05
N GLN A 136 -19.22 2.21 10.20
CA GLN A 136 -19.42 0.80 10.57
C GLN A 136 -20.92 0.44 10.63
N SER A 137 -21.77 1.31 11.19
CA SER A 137 -23.22 1.09 11.20
C SER A 137 -23.80 1.06 9.78
N MET A 138 -23.42 2.01 8.92
CA MET A 138 -23.90 2.06 7.54
C MET A 138 -23.48 0.82 6.73
N VAL A 139 -22.30 0.26 7.01
CA VAL A 139 -21.84 -0.98 6.35
C VAL A 139 -22.56 -2.20 6.91
N ASN A 140 -22.87 -2.24 8.20
CA ASN A 140 -23.74 -3.27 8.77
C ASN A 140 -25.12 -3.27 8.10
N ASP A 141 -25.69 -2.10 7.81
CA ASP A 141 -26.95 -1.99 7.07
C ASP A 141 -26.82 -2.51 5.64
N ILE A 142 -25.70 -2.25 4.96
CA ILE A 142 -25.41 -2.85 3.64
C ILE A 142 -25.36 -4.37 3.76
N LEU A 143 -24.65 -4.90 4.77
CA LEU A 143 -24.52 -6.34 5.00
C LEU A 143 -25.89 -6.99 5.22
N GLY A 144 -26.74 -6.42 6.07
CA GLY A 144 -28.11 -6.88 6.31
C GLY A 144 -28.98 -6.84 5.04
N ALA A 145 -28.77 -5.84 4.18
CA ALA A 145 -29.47 -5.69 2.90
C ALA A 145 -28.83 -6.48 1.73
N SER A 146 -27.80 -7.30 1.99
CA SER A 146 -27.05 -8.02 0.93
C SER A 146 -27.54 -9.46 0.69
N ALA A 147 -28.67 -9.86 1.29
CA ALA A 147 -29.25 -11.18 1.09
C ALA A 147 -29.36 -11.53 -0.41
N GLY A 148 -28.79 -12.67 -0.81
CA GLY A 148 -28.77 -13.12 -2.21
C GLY A 148 -27.71 -12.49 -3.12
N ASN A 149 -26.86 -11.58 -2.62
CA ASN A 149 -25.73 -11.02 -3.38
C ASN A 149 -24.40 -11.32 -2.67
N LEU A 150 -23.70 -12.36 -3.14
CA LEU A 150 -22.44 -12.82 -2.55
C LEU A 150 -21.34 -11.75 -2.61
N ASN A 151 -21.21 -11.05 -3.74
CA ASN A 151 -20.18 -10.02 -3.91
C ASN A 151 -20.39 -8.86 -2.93
N ARG A 152 -21.64 -8.39 -2.77
CA ARG A 152 -21.96 -7.31 -1.82
C ARG A 152 -21.79 -7.77 -0.37
N THR A 153 -22.17 -9.01 -0.07
CA THR A 153 -21.98 -9.62 1.26
C THR A 153 -20.50 -9.66 1.63
N ASN A 154 -19.63 -10.14 0.72
CA ASN A 154 -18.20 -10.22 0.96
C ASN A 154 -17.56 -8.84 1.03
N ALA A 155 -17.91 -7.91 0.13
CA ALA A 155 -17.42 -6.54 0.17
C ALA A 155 -17.78 -5.84 1.50
N ALA A 156 -19.01 -6.03 2.00
CA ALA A 156 -19.44 -5.46 3.28
C ALA A 156 -18.72 -6.11 4.48
N LYS A 157 -18.51 -7.44 4.48
CA LYS A 157 -17.72 -8.14 5.51
C LYS A 157 -16.28 -7.66 5.55
N ASN A 158 -15.62 -7.59 4.41
CA ASN A 158 -14.24 -7.11 4.30
C ASN A 158 -14.13 -5.65 4.73
N CYS A 159 -15.08 -4.81 4.29
CA CYS A 159 -15.15 -3.43 4.76
C CYS A 159 -15.29 -3.35 6.30
N LEU A 160 -16.22 -4.10 6.93
CA LEU A 160 -16.36 -4.10 8.39
C LEU A 160 -15.08 -4.54 9.10
N GLU A 161 -14.41 -5.56 8.57
CA GLU A 161 -13.14 -6.04 9.10
C GLU A 161 -12.09 -4.93 9.12
N VAL A 162 -11.85 -4.27 7.98
CA VAL A 162 -10.85 -3.19 7.91
C VAL A 162 -11.28 -1.97 8.73
N LEU A 163 -12.57 -1.62 8.79
CA LEU A 163 -13.03 -0.53 9.67
C LEU A 163 -12.82 -0.85 11.16
N ASN A 164 -12.89 -2.12 11.58
CA ASN A 164 -12.50 -2.52 12.93
C ASN A 164 -10.99 -2.34 13.17
N TYR A 165 -10.15 -2.61 12.18
CA TYR A 165 -8.72 -2.28 12.24
C TYR A 165 -8.51 -0.76 12.30
N SER A 166 -9.28 0.03 11.55
CA SER A 166 -9.26 1.50 11.65
C SER A 166 -9.59 1.99 13.05
N ASP A 167 -10.59 1.40 13.71
CA ASP A 167 -11.02 1.81 15.05
C ASP A 167 -9.91 1.52 16.07
N PHE A 168 -9.35 0.29 16.03
CA PHE A 168 -8.21 -0.09 16.84
C PHE A 168 -7.01 0.84 16.66
N ARG A 169 -6.65 1.18 15.42
CA ARG A 169 -5.53 2.09 15.13
C ARG A 169 -5.83 3.53 15.54
N SER A 170 -7.08 3.98 15.47
CA SER A 170 -7.50 5.30 15.94
C SER A 170 -7.36 5.42 17.47
N ASP A 171 -7.72 4.37 18.22
CA ASP A 171 -7.48 4.31 19.67
C ASP A 171 -6.01 4.35 20.04
N ARG A 172 -5.21 3.57 19.33
CA ARG A 172 -3.75 3.57 19.51
C ARG A 172 -3.17 4.95 19.21
N THR A 173 -3.66 5.62 18.17
CA THR A 173 -3.25 6.99 17.80
C THR A 173 -3.46 7.97 18.95
N ALA A 174 -4.69 8.07 19.47
CA ALA A 174 -5.01 8.97 20.58
C ALA A 174 -4.13 8.69 21.81
N SER A 175 -3.92 7.41 22.13
CA SER A 175 -3.08 6.97 23.25
C SER A 175 -1.59 7.27 23.06
N ALA A 176 -1.04 7.12 21.85
CA ALA A 176 0.35 7.48 21.55
C ALA A 176 0.56 8.99 21.65
N LEU A 177 -0.34 9.78 21.07
CA LEU A 177 -0.25 11.23 21.08
C LEU A 177 -0.25 11.78 22.52
N ALA A 178 -1.12 11.25 23.39
CA ALA A 178 -1.16 11.61 24.81
C ALA A 178 0.15 11.29 25.57
N ARG A 179 0.96 10.36 25.08
CA ARG A 179 2.28 10.00 25.63
C ARG A 179 3.45 10.69 24.92
N GLY A 180 3.18 11.64 24.04
CA GLY A 180 4.22 12.31 23.24
C GLY A 180 4.85 11.45 22.14
N LYS A 181 4.27 10.29 21.82
CA LYS A 181 4.76 9.39 20.75
C LYS A 181 4.18 9.79 19.39
N VAL A 182 4.52 10.98 18.91
CA VAL A 182 3.87 11.58 17.72
C VAL A 182 4.11 10.76 16.46
N LYS A 183 5.32 10.22 16.24
CA LYS A 183 5.61 9.36 15.07
C LYS A 183 4.77 8.07 15.06
N ASP A 184 4.57 7.43 16.22
CA ASP A 184 3.67 6.27 16.34
C ASP A 184 2.23 6.66 16.03
N ALA A 185 1.76 7.79 16.55
CA ALA A 185 0.41 8.30 16.27
C ALA A 185 0.21 8.58 14.77
N ARG A 186 1.19 9.21 14.12
CA ARG A 186 1.18 9.45 12.66
C ARG A 186 1.12 8.14 11.87
N ALA A 187 1.93 7.14 12.24
CA ALA A 187 1.95 5.83 11.58
C ALA A 187 0.60 5.10 11.72
N TRP A 188 0.03 5.09 12.92
CA TRP A 188 -1.24 4.40 13.19
C TRP A 188 -2.44 5.11 12.55
N LEU A 189 -2.51 6.44 12.57
CA LEU A 189 -3.58 7.15 11.88
C LEU A 189 -3.44 7.06 10.35
N SER A 190 -2.21 7.04 9.83
CA SER A 190 -1.98 6.75 8.41
C SER A 190 -2.59 5.41 8.01
N ALA A 191 -2.42 4.37 8.84
CA ALA A 191 -3.01 3.05 8.61
C ALA A 191 -4.54 3.05 8.81
N ALA A 192 -5.07 3.73 9.83
CA ALA A 192 -6.51 3.87 10.02
C ALA A 192 -7.20 4.46 8.77
N MET A 193 -6.59 5.49 8.18
CA MET A 193 -7.09 6.10 6.95
C MET A 193 -6.98 5.17 5.73
N VAL A 194 -5.96 4.30 5.65
CA VAL A 194 -5.88 3.25 4.62
C VAL A 194 -7.06 2.30 4.74
N TYR A 195 -7.36 1.83 5.93
CA TYR A 195 -8.49 0.93 6.15
C TYR A 195 -9.86 1.55 5.82
N GLN A 196 -10.04 2.84 6.10
CA GLN A 196 -11.22 3.60 5.66
C GLN A 196 -11.31 3.61 4.12
N TYR A 197 -10.19 3.82 3.44
CA TYR A 197 -10.12 3.79 1.98
C TYR A 197 -10.37 2.38 1.43
N ASP A 198 -9.87 1.33 2.07
CA ASP A 198 -10.06 -0.05 1.62
C ASP A 198 -11.53 -0.44 1.67
N CYS A 199 -12.24 -0.05 2.73
CA CYS A 199 -13.68 -0.20 2.77
C CYS A 199 -14.37 0.51 1.59
N TRP A 200 -14.05 1.79 1.36
CA TRP A 200 -14.60 2.55 0.24
C TRP A 200 -14.32 1.87 -1.10
N SER A 201 -13.09 1.40 -1.29
CA SER A 201 -12.62 0.72 -2.50
C SER A 201 -13.33 -0.62 -2.70
N ALA A 202 -13.56 -1.40 -1.65
CA ALA A 202 -14.32 -2.64 -1.72
C ALA A 202 -15.77 -2.38 -2.15
N LEU A 203 -16.42 -1.37 -1.57
CA LEU A 203 -17.81 -0.99 -1.87
C LEU A 203 -17.98 -0.45 -3.30
N LYS A 204 -16.95 0.18 -3.87
CA LYS A 204 -16.96 0.70 -5.25
C LYS A 204 -17.37 -0.33 -6.29
N TYR A 205 -16.97 -1.59 -6.12
CA TYR A 205 -17.26 -2.67 -7.08
C TYR A 205 -18.66 -3.27 -6.93
N VAL A 206 -19.43 -2.84 -5.92
CA VAL A 206 -20.78 -3.32 -5.61
C VAL A 206 -21.79 -2.17 -5.43
N ASN A 207 -21.51 -1.03 -6.05
CA ASN A 207 -22.22 0.26 -5.92
C ASN A 207 -23.60 0.33 -6.61
N GLY A 208 -24.25 -0.81 -6.79
CA GLY A 208 -25.55 -0.92 -7.45
C GLY A 208 -26.77 -0.51 -6.59
N THR A 209 -26.58 0.06 -5.39
CA THR A 209 -27.68 0.51 -4.51
C THR A 209 -27.40 1.90 -3.95
N SER A 210 -28.47 2.63 -3.61
CA SER A 210 -28.35 3.95 -2.94
C SER A 210 -27.58 3.85 -1.63
N LYS A 211 -27.87 2.83 -0.80
CA LYS A 211 -27.15 2.56 0.45
C LYS A 211 -25.64 2.48 0.25
N VAL A 212 -25.17 1.76 -0.77
CA VAL A 212 -23.72 1.66 -1.03
C VAL A 212 -23.15 3.01 -1.46
N ASN A 213 -23.84 3.75 -2.34
CA ASN A 213 -23.39 5.07 -2.78
C ASN A 213 -23.35 6.10 -1.65
N GLU A 214 -24.36 6.11 -0.78
CA GLU A 214 -24.43 6.97 0.41
C GLU A 214 -23.29 6.65 1.39
N THR A 215 -23.04 5.37 1.68
CA THR A 215 -21.92 4.94 2.53
C THR A 215 -20.58 5.32 1.93
N MET A 216 -20.40 5.16 0.61
CA MET A 216 -19.17 5.59 -0.06
C MET A 216 -18.95 7.11 0.02
N ALA A 217 -20.01 7.91 -0.15
CA ALA A 217 -19.93 9.36 0.01
C ALA A 217 -19.56 9.74 1.46
N PHE A 218 -20.14 9.05 2.45
CA PHE A 218 -19.82 9.25 3.86
C PHE A 218 -18.36 8.89 4.17
N LEU A 219 -17.87 7.76 3.67
CA LEU A 219 -16.47 7.33 3.83
C LEU A 219 -15.48 8.34 3.24
N ASN A 220 -15.82 9.00 2.12
CA ASN A 220 -15.00 10.09 1.57
C ASN A 220 -14.89 11.28 2.54
N GLY A 221 -16.00 11.65 3.21
CA GLY A 221 -15.98 12.66 4.27
C GLY A 221 -15.12 12.23 5.46
N LEU A 222 -15.24 10.97 5.89
CA LEU A 222 -14.42 10.39 6.96
C LEU A 222 -12.92 10.42 6.64
N LEU A 223 -12.52 10.12 5.40
CA LEU A 223 -11.13 10.26 4.96
C LEU A 223 -10.62 11.70 5.12
N GLY A 224 -11.46 12.69 4.83
CA GLY A 224 -11.14 14.12 5.08
C GLY A 224 -10.94 14.44 6.56
N LEU A 225 -11.78 13.89 7.45
CA LEU A 225 -11.64 14.07 8.90
C LEU A 225 -10.34 13.45 9.43
N SER A 226 -9.98 12.25 8.95
CA SER A 226 -8.71 11.60 9.28
C SER A 226 -7.51 12.40 8.74
N SER A 227 -7.62 12.97 7.53
CA SER A 227 -6.58 13.84 6.95
C SER A 227 -6.39 15.12 7.78
N ASN A 228 -7.46 15.74 8.30
CA ASN A 228 -7.35 16.90 9.20
C ASN A 228 -6.47 16.60 10.41
N ALA A 229 -6.79 15.53 11.14
CA ALA A 229 -6.02 15.12 12.32
C ALA A 229 -4.58 14.77 11.96
N LEU A 230 -4.35 14.08 10.85
CA LEU A 230 -3.00 13.71 10.40
C LEU A 230 -2.18 14.95 10.00
N GLY A 231 -2.78 15.91 9.31
CA GLY A 231 -2.15 17.18 8.93
C GLY A 231 -1.74 18.00 10.14
N MET A 232 -2.60 18.09 11.16
CA MET A 232 -2.25 18.74 12.43
C MET A 232 -1.11 18.03 13.14
N MET A 233 -1.10 16.69 13.20
CA MET A 233 0.00 15.93 13.80
C MET A 233 1.33 16.12 13.05
N VAL A 234 1.30 16.20 11.72
CA VAL A 234 2.50 16.50 10.92
C VAL A 234 3.04 17.89 11.24
N ASN A 235 2.17 18.90 11.34
CA ASN A 235 2.61 20.25 11.68
C ASN A 235 3.12 20.32 13.12
N TYR A 236 2.43 19.71 14.07
CA TYR A 236 2.87 19.64 15.47
C TYR A 236 4.24 18.98 15.62
N ASP A 237 4.48 17.87 14.91
CA ASP A 237 5.76 17.16 14.94
C ASP A 237 6.93 18.00 14.37
N ASN A 238 6.66 18.86 13.39
CA ASN A 238 7.69 19.64 12.69
C ASN A 238 7.87 21.06 13.24
N LEU A 239 6.81 21.68 13.77
CA LEU A 239 6.74 23.09 14.13
C LEU A 239 6.32 23.31 15.59
N GLY A 240 6.00 22.25 16.34
CA GLY A 240 5.54 22.35 17.71
C GLY A 240 4.19 23.06 17.84
N GLU A 241 4.02 23.81 18.91
CA GLU A 241 2.76 24.48 19.28
C GLU A 241 2.51 25.80 18.55
N ASP A 242 3.42 26.25 17.67
CA ASP A 242 3.26 27.48 16.88
C ASP A 242 2.26 27.27 15.72
N THR A 243 0.98 27.24 16.05
CA THR A 243 -0.12 27.05 15.09
C THR A 243 -0.21 28.16 14.04
N GLY A 244 0.37 29.34 14.31
CA GLY A 244 0.44 30.43 13.34
C GLY A 244 1.32 30.11 12.12
N SER A 245 2.28 29.19 12.29
CA SER A 245 3.16 28.69 11.23
C SER A 245 2.62 27.43 10.53
N TRP A 246 1.49 26.87 10.99
CA TRP A 246 0.93 25.66 10.42
C TRP A 246 0.32 25.91 9.05
N GLY A 247 0.41 24.91 8.19
CA GLY A 247 -0.16 24.93 6.84
C GLY A 247 -0.38 23.54 6.28
N PRO A 248 -0.93 23.42 5.06
CA PRO A 248 -1.18 22.12 4.46
C PRO A 248 0.10 21.26 4.42
N PRO A 249 -0.01 19.93 4.61
CA PRO A 249 1.15 19.05 4.70
C PRO A 249 1.97 19.11 3.41
N LYS A 250 3.27 19.33 3.56
CA LYS A 250 4.22 19.42 2.45
C LYS A 250 4.87 18.07 2.17
N THR A 251 5.23 17.85 0.92
CA THR A 251 5.93 16.67 0.45
C THR A 251 7.32 17.03 -0.07
N GLU A 252 8.07 16.03 -0.51
CA GLU A 252 9.37 16.24 -1.16
C GLU A 252 9.27 17.11 -2.42
N ARG A 253 8.10 17.13 -3.10
CA ARG A 253 7.84 18.04 -4.24
C ARG A 253 7.80 19.51 -3.84
N ASP A 254 7.41 19.77 -2.60
CA ASP A 254 7.34 21.11 -2.01
C ASP A 254 8.66 21.51 -1.35
N GLY A 255 9.70 20.66 -1.47
CA GLY A 255 11.00 20.85 -0.81
C GLY A 255 11.03 20.46 0.67
N PHE A 256 9.99 19.77 1.17
CA PHE A 256 9.96 19.26 2.54
C PHE A 256 10.65 17.91 2.66
N TRP A 257 11.48 17.78 3.70
CA TRP A 257 12.18 16.55 4.05
C TRP A 257 12.07 16.36 5.56
N GLU A 258 11.70 15.17 5.99
CA GLU A 258 11.65 14.84 7.42
C GLU A 258 13.04 15.06 8.04
N GLY A 259 13.05 15.64 9.25
CA GLY A 259 14.27 15.90 10.01
C GLY A 259 15.10 14.63 10.21
N VAL A 260 16.42 14.79 10.15
CA VAL A 260 17.38 13.69 10.23
C VAL A 260 17.91 13.59 11.67
N GLY A 261 17.60 12.50 12.36
CA GLY A 261 18.29 12.08 13.58
C GLY A 261 19.34 11.02 13.24
N GLY A 262 20.59 11.23 13.67
CA GLY A 262 21.69 10.29 13.41
C GLY A 262 22.26 10.33 11.97
N SER A 263 23.45 9.77 11.79
CA SER A 263 24.16 9.74 10.50
C SER A 263 24.37 8.31 10.00
N GLY A 264 23.85 7.99 8.82
CA GLY A 264 24.16 6.73 8.13
C GLY A 264 22.95 6.11 7.42
N LEU A 265 23.20 5.52 6.26
CA LEU A 265 22.22 4.67 5.56
C LEU A 265 22.33 3.21 6.01
N GLU A 266 23.51 2.79 6.46
CA GLU A 266 23.77 1.43 6.92
C GLU A 266 23.06 1.16 8.25
N PHE A 267 22.39 0.01 8.33
CA PHE A 267 21.67 -0.43 9.52
C PHE A 267 21.86 -1.94 9.73
N HIS A 268 22.30 -2.32 10.93
CA HIS A 268 22.54 -3.71 11.32
C HIS A 268 21.53 -4.16 12.37
N GLY A 269 20.30 -4.43 11.91
CA GLY A 269 19.27 -5.11 12.69
C GLY A 269 18.64 -6.25 11.89
N GLY A 270 17.82 -7.06 12.54
CA GLY A 270 17.15 -8.18 11.90
C GLY A 270 16.34 -9.05 12.85
N VAL A 271 15.98 -10.25 12.39
CA VAL A 271 15.37 -11.27 13.22
C VAL A 271 16.46 -11.82 14.17
N PRO A 272 16.22 -11.85 15.50
CA PRO A 272 17.22 -12.36 16.42
C PRO A 272 17.65 -13.79 16.12
N THR A 273 18.95 -14.07 16.19
CA THR A 273 19.50 -15.41 16.07
C THR A 273 19.29 -16.21 17.36
N GLY A 274 19.20 -17.54 17.27
CA GLY A 274 19.14 -18.41 18.45
C GLY A 274 17.83 -18.35 19.24
N LEU A 275 16.75 -17.84 18.63
CA LEU A 275 15.41 -17.89 19.23
C LEU A 275 15.01 -19.34 19.51
N LYS A 276 14.60 -19.62 20.75
CA LYS A 276 14.09 -20.94 21.15
C LYS A 276 12.66 -21.10 20.63
N PRO A 277 12.32 -22.20 19.93
CA PRO A 277 10.97 -22.45 19.47
C PRO A 277 10.04 -22.78 20.64
N ASP A 278 8.86 -22.17 20.65
CA ASP A 278 7.77 -22.56 21.56
C ASP A 278 7.04 -23.79 21.03
N VAL A 279 6.87 -23.84 19.71
CA VAL A 279 6.18 -24.92 19.01
C VAL A 279 6.85 -25.23 17.68
N THR A 280 6.69 -26.46 17.22
CA THR A 280 7.21 -26.95 15.95
C THR A 280 6.10 -27.40 15.02
N VAL A 281 6.33 -27.27 13.71
CA VAL A 281 5.40 -27.69 12.65
C VAL A 281 6.12 -28.60 11.67
N CYS A 282 5.59 -29.80 11.43
CA CYS A 282 6.06 -30.68 10.36
C CYS A 282 4.98 -31.64 9.85
N LYS A 283 5.13 -32.08 8.60
CA LYS A 283 4.21 -33.03 7.95
C LYS A 283 4.30 -34.45 8.51
N GLU A 284 5.51 -34.92 8.78
CA GLU A 284 5.79 -36.33 9.09
C GLU A 284 5.90 -36.60 10.60
N GLY A 285 4.84 -36.29 11.36
CA GLY A 285 4.76 -36.63 12.79
C GLY A 285 5.88 -36.05 13.69
N GLY A 286 5.77 -36.22 15.01
CA GLY A 286 6.83 -35.81 15.95
C GLY A 286 7.03 -34.30 16.17
N CYS A 287 6.26 -33.44 15.51
CA CYS A 287 6.12 -32.02 15.84
C CYS A 287 4.85 -31.74 16.64
N ASN A 288 4.75 -30.54 17.21
CA ASN A 288 3.57 -30.12 17.96
C ASN A 288 2.33 -30.00 17.07
N TYR A 289 2.49 -29.54 15.82
CA TYR A 289 1.39 -29.34 14.88
C TYR A 289 1.73 -29.85 13.48
N GLY A 290 0.69 -30.25 12.73
CA GLY A 290 0.80 -30.65 11.32
C GLY A 290 0.61 -29.52 10.31
N SER A 291 0.14 -28.35 10.75
CA SER A 291 -0.05 -27.16 9.90
C SER A 291 0.38 -25.88 10.61
N VAL A 292 0.75 -24.86 9.83
CA VAL A 292 1.19 -23.56 10.31
C VAL A 292 0.04 -22.81 10.98
N GLN A 293 -1.17 -22.84 10.40
CA GLN A 293 -2.33 -22.19 10.98
C GLN A 293 -2.68 -22.75 12.36
N ALA A 294 -2.56 -24.07 12.57
CA ALA A 294 -2.82 -24.68 13.88
C ALA A 294 -1.83 -24.17 14.95
N ALA A 295 -0.55 -24.03 14.59
CA ALA A 295 0.45 -23.46 15.48
C ALA A 295 0.17 -21.98 15.79
N VAL A 296 -0.24 -21.18 14.80
CA VAL A 296 -0.66 -19.78 15.02
C VAL A 296 -1.84 -19.71 15.98
N ASN A 297 -2.85 -20.57 15.80
CA ASN A 297 -4.04 -20.59 16.64
C ASN A 297 -3.70 -20.91 18.11
N ALA A 298 -2.69 -21.75 18.35
CA ALA A 298 -2.23 -22.13 19.68
C ALA A 298 -1.42 -21.06 20.40
N GLY A 299 -0.88 -20.06 19.68
CA GLY A 299 -0.16 -18.95 20.30
C GLY A 299 -1.06 -18.12 21.22
N PRO A 300 -0.51 -17.46 22.25
CA PRO A 300 -1.29 -16.60 23.14
C PRO A 300 -1.82 -15.36 22.40
N ASP A 301 -3.03 -14.93 22.76
CA ASP A 301 -3.57 -13.65 22.30
C ASP A 301 -2.97 -12.50 23.11
N ASN A 302 -2.65 -11.41 22.43
CA ASN A 302 -2.17 -10.13 22.95
C ASN A 302 -0.91 -10.22 23.82
N ALA A 303 -0.01 -11.17 23.54
CA ALA A 303 1.28 -11.24 24.22
C ALA A 303 2.11 -9.95 23.97
N VAL A 304 2.44 -9.23 25.04
CA VAL A 304 3.18 -7.95 24.97
C VAL A 304 4.66 -8.09 25.34
N ASP A 305 5.01 -9.06 26.19
CA ASP A 305 6.37 -9.18 26.78
C ASP A 305 7.15 -10.42 26.29
N ARG A 306 6.64 -11.13 25.28
CA ARG A 306 7.31 -12.30 24.73
C ARG A 306 6.97 -12.55 23.27
N ARG A 307 7.93 -13.15 22.58
CA ARG A 307 7.73 -13.73 21.25
C ARG A 307 7.04 -15.09 21.37
N PHE A 308 6.22 -15.44 20.39
CA PHE A 308 5.72 -16.79 20.21
C PHE A 308 6.37 -17.38 18.96
N VAL A 309 7.34 -18.26 19.17
CA VAL A 309 8.25 -18.74 18.12
C VAL A 309 7.74 -20.06 17.55
N ILE A 310 7.35 -20.04 16.29
CA ILE A 310 6.89 -21.19 15.52
C ILE A 310 8.01 -21.62 14.58
N TRP A 311 8.62 -22.77 14.86
CA TRP A 311 9.60 -23.37 13.96
C TRP A 311 8.91 -24.30 12.97
N ILE A 312 8.89 -23.88 11.71
CA ILE A 312 8.29 -24.58 10.59
C ILE A 312 9.39 -25.33 9.85
N LYS A 313 9.45 -26.65 10.06
CA LYS A 313 10.50 -27.48 9.46
C LYS A 313 10.40 -27.51 7.94
N ALA A 314 11.43 -28.04 7.29
CA ALA A 314 11.45 -28.23 5.84
C ALA A 314 10.22 -29.03 5.36
N GLY A 315 9.62 -28.58 4.26
CA GLY A 315 8.41 -29.12 3.70
C GLY A 315 7.62 -28.07 2.92
N VAL A 316 6.68 -28.56 2.11
CA VAL A 316 5.72 -27.71 1.37
C VAL A 316 4.37 -27.76 2.08
N TYR A 317 3.90 -26.65 2.61
CA TYR A 317 2.66 -26.50 3.37
C TYR A 317 1.62 -25.80 2.48
N GLU A 318 0.68 -26.58 1.95
CA GLU A 318 -0.40 -26.05 1.12
C GLU A 318 -1.57 -25.62 2.03
N GLU A 319 -1.50 -24.37 2.48
CA GLU A 319 -2.47 -23.81 3.40
C GLU A 319 -2.55 -22.28 3.29
N THR A 320 -3.69 -21.73 3.69
CA THR A 320 -3.86 -20.29 3.89
C THR A 320 -3.62 -19.97 5.35
N VAL A 321 -2.66 -19.09 5.63
CA VAL A 321 -2.31 -18.69 7.00
C VAL A 321 -2.76 -17.28 7.28
N ARG A 322 -3.40 -17.06 8.43
CA ARG A 322 -3.84 -15.77 8.95
C ARG A 322 -3.29 -15.61 10.37
N VAL A 323 -2.52 -14.55 10.57
CA VAL A 323 -2.06 -14.10 11.90
C VAL A 323 -2.93 -12.90 12.28
N PRO A 324 -4.05 -13.10 12.99
CA PRO A 324 -5.02 -12.03 13.26
C PRO A 324 -4.45 -10.99 14.22
N LEU A 325 -5.14 -9.85 14.34
CA LEU A 325 -4.72 -8.68 15.12
C LEU A 325 -4.32 -9.02 16.57
N GLN A 326 -4.98 -10.01 17.17
CA GLN A 326 -4.73 -10.43 18.54
C GLN A 326 -3.42 -11.23 18.67
N LYS A 327 -2.94 -11.90 17.62
CA LYS A 327 -1.71 -12.72 17.67
C LYS A 327 -0.47 -11.84 17.47
N LYS A 328 -0.08 -11.12 18.52
CA LYS A 328 1.09 -10.23 18.54
C LYS A 328 2.40 -11.01 18.72
N ASN A 329 3.51 -10.44 18.25
CA ASN A 329 4.86 -10.96 18.45
C ASN A 329 5.07 -12.42 17.99
N VAL A 330 4.31 -12.85 16.98
CA VAL A 330 4.47 -14.19 16.37
C VAL A 330 5.72 -14.19 15.49
N VAL A 331 6.55 -15.21 15.62
CA VAL A 331 7.76 -15.40 14.83
C VAL A 331 7.66 -16.70 14.03
N PHE A 332 7.84 -16.62 12.73
CA PHE A 332 8.00 -17.79 11.86
C PHE A 332 9.49 -18.02 11.58
N LEU A 333 9.99 -19.18 11.96
CA LEU A 333 11.34 -19.63 11.60
C LEU A 333 11.22 -20.83 10.67
N GLY A 334 11.84 -20.76 9.50
CA GLY A 334 11.96 -21.89 8.58
C GLY A 334 13.38 -22.46 8.54
N ASP A 335 13.54 -23.63 7.91
CA ASP A 335 14.84 -24.30 7.72
C ASP A 335 15.65 -23.73 6.54
N GLY A 336 15.11 -22.72 5.85
CA GLY A 336 15.75 -21.99 4.75
C GLY A 336 14.79 -21.69 3.60
N MET A 337 15.09 -20.62 2.84
CA MET A 337 14.41 -20.32 1.57
C MET A 337 14.47 -21.54 0.64
N GLY A 338 13.34 -21.88 0.02
CA GLY A 338 13.16 -23.04 -0.83
C GLY A 338 13.04 -24.38 -0.10
N LYS A 339 13.33 -24.45 1.21
CA LYS A 339 13.21 -25.67 2.03
C LYS A 339 11.90 -25.70 2.81
N THR A 340 11.56 -24.60 3.46
CA THR A 340 10.27 -24.41 4.13
C THR A 340 9.41 -23.52 3.24
N VAL A 341 8.35 -24.07 2.65
CA VAL A 341 7.51 -23.37 1.67
C VAL A 341 6.06 -23.36 2.13
N ILE A 342 5.45 -22.19 2.29
CA ILE A 342 4.00 -22.05 2.47
C ILE A 342 3.39 -21.62 1.14
N THR A 343 2.46 -22.41 0.60
CA THR A 343 1.93 -22.26 -0.76
C THR A 343 0.41 -22.18 -0.80
N GLY A 344 -0.11 -21.36 -1.69
CA GLY A 344 -1.53 -21.23 -2.00
C GLY A 344 -1.73 -20.80 -3.45
N SER A 345 -2.98 -20.68 -3.90
CA SER A 345 -3.31 -20.32 -5.30
C SER A 345 -4.58 -19.47 -5.44
N MET A 346 -4.99 -18.81 -4.35
CA MET A 346 -6.16 -17.93 -4.38
C MET A 346 -5.88 -16.70 -5.24
N ASN A 347 -6.91 -16.23 -5.95
CA ASN A 347 -6.81 -15.11 -6.87
C ASN A 347 -8.18 -14.46 -7.10
N VAL A 348 -8.19 -13.22 -7.59
CA VAL A 348 -9.42 -12.44 -7.80
C VAL A 348 -10.37 -13.00 -8.86
N GLY A 349 -9.90 -13.91 -9.71
CA GLY A 349 -10.76 -14.60 -10.68
C GLY A 349 -11.73 -15.59 -10.02
N GLN A 350 -11.48 -15.96 -8.76
CA GLN A 350 -12.34 -16.86 -7.99
C GLN A 350 -13.54 -16.10 -7.38
N PRO A 351 -14.74 -16.71 -7.34
CA PRO A 351 -15.93 -16.04 -6.79
C PRO A 351 -15.73 -15.55 -5.36
N GLY A 352 -15.93 -14.25 -5.16
CA GLY A 352 -15.90 -13.63 -3.84
C GLY A 352 -14.52 -13.44 -3.21
N VAL A 353 -13.43 -13.69 -3.95
CA VAL A 353 -12.05 -13.45 -3.50
C VAL A 353 -11.60 -12.07 -3.95
N THR A 354 -11.22 -11.22 -2.99
CA THR A 354 -10.58 -9.94 -3.28
C THR A 354 -9.06 -10.08 -3.33
N THR A 355 -8.33 -9.06 -3.83
CA THR A 355 -6.86 -9.02 -3.74
C THR A 355 -6.39 -9.21 -2.30
N TYR A 356 -7.06 -8.57 -1.34
CA TYR A 356 -6.75 -8.68 0.09
C TYR A 356 -6.91 -10.11 0.62
N ASP A 357 -7.96 -10.82 0.18
CA ASP A 357 -8.24 -12.20 0.59
C ASP A 357 -7.31 -13.23 -0.07
N SER A 358 -6.77 -12.90 -1.25
CA SER A 358 -5.96 -13.82 -2.06
C SER A 358 -4.61 -14.20 -1.43
N ALA A 359 -4.18 -13.50 -0.37
CA ALA A 359 -2.91 -13.73 0.30
C ALA A 359 -2.78 -15.18 0.79
N THR A 360 -1.71 -15.87 0.38
CA THR A 360 -1.35 -17.18 0.97
C THR A 360 -1.09 -17.02 2.47
N VAL A 361 -0.30 -16.02 2.86
CA VAL A 361 -0.07 -15.65 4.26
C VAL A 361 -0.47 -14.19 4.47
N GLY A 362 -1.39 -13.92 5.40
CA GLY A 362 -1.82 -12.57 5.78
C GLY A 362 -1.57 -12.32 7.26
N VAL A 363 -0.82 -11.26 7.59
CA VAL A 363 -0.45 -10.93 8.98
C VAL A 363 -0.96 -9.56 9.39
N VAL A 364 -1.64 -9.48 10.54
CA VAL A 364 -2.22 -8.25 11.10
C VAL A 364 -1.68 -7.99 12.51
N GLY A 365 -1.38 -9.02 13.30
CA GLY A 365 -0.85 -8.88 14.65
C GLY A 365 0.52 -8.19 14.69
N ASP A 366 0.64 -7.11 15.47
CA ASP A 366 1.84 -6.28 15.62
C ASP A 366 3.09 -7.10 16.03
N GLY A 367 4.27 -6.68 15.56
CA GLY A 367 5.56 -7.28 15.94
C GLY A 367 5.86 -8.61 15.26
N PHE A 368 5.23 -8.90 14.12
CA PHE A 368 5.46 -10.13 13.37
C PHE A 368 6.92 -10.24 12.90
N MET A 369 7.51 -11.42 13.00
CA MET A 369 8.83 -11.70 12.44
C MET A 369 8.81 -12.97 11.60
N ALA A 370 9.64 -12.99 10.55
CA ALA A 370 9.81 -14.18 9.73
C ALA A 370 11.26 -14.31 9.25
N SER A 371 11.82 -15.53 9.34
CA SER A 371 13.13 -15.81 8.75
C SER A 371 13.26 -17.22 8.19
N GLY A 372 13.91 -17.33 7.03
CA GLY A 372 14.31 -18.61 6.46
C GLY A 372 13.17 -19.42 5.84
N LEU A 373 12.18 -18.80 5.20
CA LEU A 373 11.12 -19.52 4.49
C LEU A 373 10.71 -18.87 3.17
N THR A 374 10.04 -19.64 2.33
CA THR A 374 9.39 -19.17 1.10
C THR A 374 7.87 -19.10 1.31
N ILE A 375 7.25 -18.01 0.89
CA ILE A 375 5.80 -17.85 0.81
C ILE A 375 5.45 -17.63 -0.65
N GLN A 376 4.56 -18.46 -1.21
CA GLN A 376 4.24 -18.40 -2.63
C GLN A 376 2.74 -18.42 -2.93
N ASN A 377 2.38 -17.79 -4.05
CA ASN A 377 1.08 -17.94 -4.68
C ASN A 377 1.25 -18.46 -6.12
N THR A 378 0.72 -19.65 -6.38
CA THR A 378 0.89 -20.39 -7.64
C THR A 378 -0.28 -20.24 -8.61
N ALA A 379 -1.18 -19.28 -8.41
CA ALA A 379 -2.31 -19.04 -9.31
C ALA A 379 -1.88 -18.79 -10.77
N GLY A 380 -0.66 -18.29 -10.96
CA GLY A 380 -0.04 -18.10 -12.26
C GLY A 380 -0.42 -16.77 -12.92
N PRO A 381 0.19 -16.46 -14.07
CA PRO A 381 0.13 -15.11 -14.63
C PRO A 381 -1.22 -14.74 -15.27
N ASN A 382 -2.10 -15.71 -15.57
CA ASN A 382 -3.44 -15.46 -16.10
C ASN A 382 -4.49 -15.23 -15.02
N ALA A 383 -4.13 -15.39 -13.74
CA ALA A 383 -5.05 -15.30 -12.61
C ALA A 383 -5.32 -13.86 -12.15
N HIS A 384 -4.68 -12.88 -12.80
CA HIS A 384 -4.64 -11.49 -12.33
C HIS A 384 -4.04 -11.41 -10.92
N GLN A 385 -4.58 -10.55 -10.04
CA GLN A 385 -4.05 -10.34 -8.69
C GLN A 385 -4.09 -11.63 -7.85
N ALA A 386 -2.93 -12.03 -7.32
CA ALA A 386 -2.77 -13.23 -6.51
C ALA A 386 -1.61 -13.05 -5.51
N VAL A 387 -1.95 -12.70 -4.27
CA VAL A 387 -0.98 -12.29 -3.26
C VAL A 387 -0.31 -13.51 -2.62
N ALA A 388 1.02 -13.49 -2.51
CA ALA A 388 1.76 -14.47 -1.73
C ALA A 388 1.77 -14.07 -0.25
N PHE A 389 2.21 -12.84 0.05
CA PHE A 389 2.28 -12.33 1.41
C PHE A 389 1.65 -10.95 1.53
N ARG A 390 0.79 -10.78 2.55
CA ARG A 390 0.23 -9.50 2.96
C ARG A 390 0.64 -9.17 4.39
N SER A 391 1.15 -7.97 4.61
CA SER A 391 1.42 -7.45 5.97
C SER A 391 0.68 -6.15 6.27
N ASP A 392 -0.05 -6.20 7.38
CA ASP A 392 -0.77 -5.16 8.12
C ASP A 392 -0.24 -5.04 9.56
N SER A 393 0.90 -5.68 9.83
CA SER A 393 1.51 -5.74 11.15
C SER A 393 2.51 -4.59 11.30
N ASP A 394 2.29 -3.73 12.30
CA ASP A 394 3.28 -2.70 12.63
C ASP A 394 4.51 -3.38 13.22
N LEU A 395 5.69 -2.83 12.91
CA LEU A 395 6.98 -3.33 13.40
C LEU A 395 7.31 -4.75 12.89
N SER A 396 6.93 -5.04 11.64
CA SER A 396 7.25 -6.32 11.01
C SER A 396 8.74 -6.41 10.66
N VAL A 397 9.42 -7.50 11.04
CA VAL A 397 10.82 -7.80 10.66
C VAL A 397 10.89 -9.10 9.85
N ILE A 398 11.17 -8.99 8.56
CA ILE A 398 11.29 -10.13 7.65
C ILE A 398 12.74 -10.20 7.16
N GLU A 399 13.41 -11.32 7.38
CA GLU A 399 14.82 -11.49 7.01
C GLU A 399 15.09 -12.85 6.37
N ASN A 400 15.80 -12.90 5.23
CA ASN A 400 16.11 -14.16 4.53
C ASN A 400 14.84 -14.95 4.15
N CYS A 401 13.81 -14.25 3.68
CA CYS A 401 12.58 -14.87 3.17
C CYS A 401 12.45 -14.68 1.66
N GLU A 402 11.70 -15.58 1.03
CA GLU A 402 11.39 -15.52 -0.39
C GLU A 402 9.88 -15.36 -0.61
N PHE A 403 9.50 -14.45 -1.51
CA PHE A 403 8.12 -14.21 -1.91
C PHE A 403 7.98 -14.48 -3.40
N LEU A 404 7.20 -15.50 -3.77
CA LEU A 404 7.03 -15.92 -5.16
C LEU A 404 5.58 -15.74 -5.61
N GLY A 405 5.39 -15.00 -6.69
CA GLY A 405 4.09 -14.86 -7.32
C GLY A 405 4.19 -14.26 -8.72
N ASN A 406 3.08 -13.72 -9.19
CA ASN A 406 3.00 -12.99 -10.45
C ASN A 406 2.55 -11.55 -10.16
N GLN A 407 1.33 -11.21 -10.54
CA GLN A 407 0.74 -9.92 -10.27
C GLN A 407 0.40 -9.82 -8.77
N ASP A 408 0.76 -8.69 -8.14
CA ASP A 408 0.46 -8.37 -6.74
C ASP A 408 1.11 -9.35 -5.73
N THR A 409 2.35 -9.79 -5.94
CA THR A 409 3.01 -10.81 -5.10
C THR A 409 3.14 -10.42 -3.62
N LEU A 410 3.72 -9.25 -3.34
CA LEU A 410 3.98 -8.75 -1.99
C LEU A 410 3.10 -7.53 -1.71
N TYR A 411 2.09 -7.73 -0.86
CA TYR A 411 1.21 -6.67 -0.39
C TYR A 411 1.73 -6.09 0.93
N ALA A 412 2.62 -5.11 0.83
CA ALA A 412 3.08 -4.30 1.95
C ALA A 412 1.99 -3.25 2.28
N HIS A 413 0.92 -3.72 2.93
CA HIS A 413 -0.39 -3.05 2.98
C HIS A 413 -0.37 -1.74 3.77
N SER A 414 0.04 -1.77 5.03
CA SER A 414 0.03 -0.62 5.93
C SER A 414 1.15 -0.71 7.00
N LEU A 415 1.39 0.38 7.73
CA LEU A 415 2.29 0.44 8.90
C LEU A 415 3.78 0.23 8.59
N ARG A 416 4.64 0.09 9.61
CA ARG A 416 6.10 0.02 9.46
C ARG A 416 6.59 -1.41 9.26
N GLN A 417 7.39 -1.63 8.23
CA GLN A 417 7.83 -2.97 7.83
C GLN A 417 9.29 -2.92 7.37
N TYR A 418 10.09 -3.90 7.79
CA TYR A 418 11.50 -4.05 7.41
C TYR A 418 11.75 -5.40 6.76
N TYR A 419 12.27 -5.38 5.54
CA TYR A 419 12.62 -6.55 4.74
C TYR A 419 14.12 -6.53 4.47
N LYS A 420 14.84 -7.56 4.92
CA LYS A 420 16.30 -7.63 4.81
C LYS A 420 16.73 -8.93 4.13
N SER A 421 17.59 -8.82 3.12
CA SER A 421 18.14 -9.98 2.42
C SER A 421 17.05 -10.94 1.90
N CYS A 422 15.89 -10.39 1.51
CA CYS A 422 14.78 -11.15 0.98
C CYS A 422 14.88 -11.28 -0.55
N ARG A 423 14.28 -12.32 -1.10
CA ARG A 423 14.04 -12.47 -2.54
C ARG A 423 12.57 -12.23 -2.85
N ILE A 424 12.28 -11.34 -3.79
CA ILE A 424 10.91 -10.96 -4.16
C ILE A 424 10.76 -11.15 -5.67
N GLN A 425 9.80 -11.96 -6.10
CA GLN A 425 9.63 -12.32 -7.51
C GLN A 425 8.19 -12.09 -7.98
N GLY A 426 8.00 -11.37 -9.09
CA GLY A 426 6.69 -11.17 -9.72
C GLY A 426 6.78 -10.39 -11.03
N ASN A 427 5.66 -9.87 -11.53
CA ASN A 427 5.64 -9.13 -12.81
C ASN A 427 4.94 -7.77 -12.76
N VAL A 428 3.64 -7.73 -12.49
CA VAL A 428 2.84 -6.50 -12.45
C VAL A 428 2.59 -6.12 -10.99
N ASP A 429 3.00 -4.91 -10.61
CA ASP A 429 2.73 -4.32 -9.30
C ASP A 429 3.13 -5.24 -8.13
N PHE A 430 4.19 -6.02 -8.31
CA PHE A 430 4.44 -7.16 -7.45
C PHE A 430 5.02 -6.79 -6.08
N VAL A 431 5.35 -5.51 -5.87
CA VAL A 431 5.49 -4.88 -4.55
C VAL A 431 4.54 -3.69 -4.46
N PHE A 432 3.46 -3.81 -3.71
CA PHE A 432 2.39 -2.79 -3.68
C PHE A 432 1.78 -2.61 -2.28
N GLY A 433 1.05 -1.52 -2.12
CA GLY A 433 0.40 -1.14 -0.86
C GLY A 433 0.79 0.24 -0.36
N ASN A 434 0.43 0.57 0.87
CA ASN A 434 0.60 1.89 1.48
C ASN A 434 1.31 1.81 2.85
N SER A 435 2.19 0.83 3.04
CA SER A 435 3.06 0.77 4.22
C SER A 435 4.20 1.79 4.14
N ALA A 436 4.85 2.03 5.28
CA ALA A 436 6.23 2.49 5.34
C ALA A 436 7.13 1.24 5.33
N ALA A 437 7.43 0.73 4.14
CA ALA A 437 8.26 -0.47 3.98
C ALA A 437 9.67 -0.12 3.52
N PHE A 438 10.64 -0.73 4.20
CA PHE A 438 12.05 -0.58 3.94
C PHE A 438 12.65 -1.92 3.52
N PHE A 439 13.25 -1.94 2.34
CA PHE A 439 13.87 -3.11 1.73
C PHE A 439 15.39 -2.90 1.69
N GLN A 440 16.14 -3.71 2.44
CA GLN A 440 17.59 -3.60 2.54
C GLN A 440 18.28 -4.85 1.98
N GLY A 441 19.11 -4.67 0.94
CA GLY A 441 19.89 -5.76 0.36
C GLY A 441 19.03 -6.88 -0.23
N CYS A 442 17.83 -6.57 -0.70
CA CYS A 442 16.90 -7.54 -1.29
C CYS A 442 17.23 -7.81 -2.76
N LEU A 443 16.91 -9.02 -3.23
CA LEU A 443 16.93 -9.38 -4.64
C LEU A 443 15.49 -9.31 -5.19
N VAL A 444 15.27 -8.42 -6.15
CA VAL A 444 13.97 -8.15 -6.77
C VAL A 444 13.99 -8.67 -8.21
N LEU A 445 13.16 -9.66 -8.52
CA LEU A 445 13.19 -10.40 -9.78
C LEU A 445 11.90 -10.27 -10.56
N VAL A 446 11.99 -9.74 -11.78
CA VAL A 446 10.92 -9.79 -12.77
C VAL A 446 10.79 -11.23 -13.29
N ALA A 447 9.60 -11.79 -13.19
CA ALA A 447 9.22 -13.09 -13.74
C ALA A 447 8.36 -12.93 -15.01
N PRO A 448 8.30 -13.95 -15.89
CA PRO A 448 7.47 -13.89 -17.07
C PRO A 448 5.97 -13.75 -16.76
N ARG A 449 5.25 -12.96 -17.55
CA ARG A 449 3.79 -12.84 -17.48
C ARG A 449 3.07 -13.65 -18.57
N GLN A 450 3.68 -13.90 -19.72
CA GLN A 450 2.89 -14.33 -20.89
C GLN A 450 2.98 -15.83 -21.22
N VAL A 451 1.82 -16.38 -21.61
CA VAL A 451 1.71 -17.65 -22.38
C VAL A 451 2.21 -17.46 -23.84
N LYS A 452 2.53 -16.22 -24.24
CA LYS A 452 2.98 -15.80 -25.59
C LYS A 452 4.13 -14.78 -25.51
N PRO A 453 5.29 -15.17 -24.94
CA PRO A 453 6.35 -14.23 -24.57
C PRO A 453 6.93 -13.43 -25.74
N GLU A 454 6.75 -13.87 -27.00
CA GLU A 454 7.20 -13.17 -28.20
C GLU A 454 6.56 -11.78 -28.42
N LYS A 455 5.43 -11.52 -27.75
CA LYS A 455 4.71 -10.24 -27.79
C LYS A 455 5.20 -9.23 -26.76
N GLY A 456 5.99 -9.66 -25.79
CA GLY A 456 6.53 -8.82 -24.74
C GLY A 456 5.48 -8.26 -23.77
N GLU A 457 5.95 -7.61 -22.72
CA GLU A 457 5.13 -7.22 -21.57
C GLU A 457 5.59 -5.91 -20.96
N ASN A 458 4.65 -5.21 -20.32
CA ASN A 458 4.93 -4.06 -19.47
C ASN A 458 4.78 -4.51 -18.02
N ASN A 459 5.89 -4.47 -17.29
CA ASN A 459 5.97 -4.85 -15.88
C ASN A 459 6.33 -3.63 -15.05
N ALA A 460 5.72 -3.51 -13.87
CA ALA A 460 6.05 -2.48 -12.90
C ALA A 460 6.45 -3.17 -11.61
N VAL A 461 7.65 -2.89 -11.12
CA VAL A 461 8.16 -3.48 -9.88
C VAL A 461 7.32 -3.03 -8.70
N THR A 462 7.05 -1.72 -8.59
CA THR A 462 6.28 -1.16 -7.48
C THR A 462 4.97 -0.49 -7.90
N ALA A 463 4.01 -0.51 -6.98
CA ALA A 463 2.78 0.28 -7.05
C ALA A 463 2.42 0.85 -5.66
N HIS A 464 3.14 1.89 -5.23
CA HIS A 464 2.89 2.50 -3.91
C HIS A 464 1.60 3.32 -3.89
N GLY A 465 0.84 3.17 -2.81
CA GLY A 465 -0.54 3.62 -2.67
C GLY A 465 -0.79 4.74 -1.68
N ARG A 466 0.15 5.68 -1.47
CA ARG A 466 -0.09 6.86 -0.60
C ARG A 466 -1.25 7.72 -1.11
N ILE A 467 -2.28 7.90 -0.27
CA ILE A 467 -3.51 8.63 -0.63
C ILE A 467 -3.55 10.07 -0.09
N ASP A 468 -2.68 10.41 0.85
CA ASP A 468 -2.64 11.73 1.48
C ASP A 468 -1.19 12.17 1.74
N PRO A 469 -0.83 13.45 1.52
CA PRO A 469 0.54 13.94 1.71
C PRO A 469 1.01 13.87 3.17
N ALA A 470 0.10 13.86 4.13
CA ALA A 470 0.42 13.77 5.56
C ALA A 470 0.83 12.35 5.99
N GLN A 471 0.54 11.32 5.16
CA GLN A 471 0.95 9.95 5.46
C GLN A 471 2.47 9.80 5.42
N SER A 472 3.01 9.22 6.48
CA SER A 472 4.44 8.92 6.63
C SER A 472 4.86 7.62 5.91
N THR A 473 4.18 7.25 4.81
CA THR A 473 4.30 5.95 4.14
C THR A 473 5.07 6.06 2.82
N GLY A 474 5.63 4.96 2.34
CA GLY A 474 6.48 4.93 1.16
C GLY A 474 7.27 3.63 1.08
N PHE A 475 7.81 3.34 -0.10
CA PHE A 475 8.78 2.26 -0.27
C PHE A 475 10.19 2.81 -0.40
N VAL A 476 11.10 2.29 0.41
CA VAL A 476 12.55 2.59 0.34
C VAL A 476 13.28 1.31 0.00
N PHE A 477 14.02 1.30 -1.10
CA PHE A 477 14.94 0.23 -1.46
C PHE A 477 16.37 0.74 -1.26
N LEU A 478 17.15 0.04 -0.43
CA LEU A 478 18.54 0.37 -0.13
C LEU A 478 19.43 -0.82 -0.46
N GLY A 479 20.41 -0.64 -1.35
CA GLY A 479 21.37 -1.71 -1.68
C GLY A 479 20.75 -2.93 -2.36
N CYS A 480 19.50 -2.82 -2.84
CA CYS A 480 18.82 -3.92 -3.52
C CYS A 480 19.33 -4.14 -4.95
N ILE A 481 19.10 -5.34 -5.48
CA ILE A 481 19.36 -5.67 -6.89
C ILE A 481 18.01 -5.85 -7.59
N VAL A 482 17.80 -5.15 -8.71
CA VAL A 482 16.62 -5.31 -9.57
C VAL A 482 17.04 -6.00 -10.86
N ASN A 483 16.60 -7.24 -11.06
CA ASN A 483 16.94 -8.09 -12.19
C ASN A 483 15.71 -8.89 -12.68
N GLY A 484 15.90 -9.82 -13.62
CA GLY A 484 14.91 -10.82 -14.03
C GLY A 484 15.25 -12.22 -13.53
N THR A 485 14.26 -13.10 -13.47
CA THR A 485 14.53 -14.54 -13.35
C THR A 485 15.31 -15.03 -14.57
N GLU A 486 15.99 -16.16 -14.47
CA GLU A 486 16.73 -16.75 -15.61
C GLU A 486 15.81 -16.95 -16.84
N GLU A 487 14.61 -17.47 -16.60
CA GLU A 487 13.57 -17.62 -17.62
C GLU A 487 13.20 -16.27 -18.27
N TYR A 488 12.98 -15.23 -17.46
CA TYR A 488 12.66 -13.91 -17.97
C TYR A 488 13.80 -13.30 -18.78
N LEU A 489 15.04 -13.44 -18.30
CA LEU A 489 16.22 -12.91 -18.98
C LEU A 489 16.45 -13.59 -20.33
N SER A 490 16.17 -14.89 -20.45
CA SER A 490 16.18 -15.59 -21.74
C SER A 490 15.20 -14.95 -22.74
N LEU A 491 13.97 -14.68 -22.30
CA LEU A 491 12.95 -14.01 -23.12
C LEU A 491 13.36 -12.57 -23.48
N TYR A 492 13.78 -11.79 -22.49
CA TYR A 492 14.26 -10.42 -22.68
C TYR A 492 15.39 -10.37 -23.70
N ASN A 493 16.44 -11.20 -23.56
CA ASN A 493 17.59 -11.22 -24.45
C ASN A 493 17.23 -11.63 -25.88
N SER A 494 16.19 -12.46 -26.06
CA SER A 494 15.71 -12.84 -27.40
C SER A 494 15.09 -11.66 -28.16
N LYS A 495 14.43 -10.73 -27.47
CA LYS A 495 13.74 -9.58 -28.08
C LYS A 495 13.55 -8.40 -27.11
N PRO A 496 14.63 -7.67 -26.73
CA PRO A 496 14.55 -6.66 -25.66
C PRO A 496 13.53 -5.55 -25.91
N SER A 497 13.28 -5.21 -27.17
CA SER A 497 12.41 -4.08 -27.55
C SER A 497 10.93 -4.26 -27.18
N VAL A 498 10.47 -5.48 -26.90
CA VAL A 498 9.07 -5.74 -26.51
C VAL A 498 8.90 -5.96 -25.01
N HIS A 499 9.98 -6.20 -24.27
CA HIS A 499 9.96 -6.44 -22.82
C HIS A 499 10.34 -5.16 -22.07
N ARG A 500 9.33 -4.45 -21.54
CA ARG A 500 9.51 -3.18 -20.84
C ARG A 500 9.28 -3.35 -19.35
N ASN A 501 10.31 -3.07 -18.57
CA ASN A 501 10.26 -3.10 -17.11
C ASN A 501 10.45 -1.70 -16.56
N TYR A 502 9.62 -1.35 -15.58
CA TYR A 502 9.65 -0.07 -14.89
C TYR A 502 9.84 -0.29 -13.40
N LEU A 503 10.52 0.65 -12.75
CA LEU A 503 10.74 0.68 -11.31
C LEU A 503 9.42 0.80 -10.55
N GLY A 504 8.41 1.44 -11.12
CA GLY A 504 7.07 1.49 -10.54
C GLY A 504 6.07 2.37 -11.27
N ARG A 505 4.85 2.44 -10.74
CA ARG A 505 3.75 3.31 -11.20
C ARG A 505 2.82 3.79 -10.07
N PRO A 506 2.23 4.99 -10.16
CA PRO A 506 1.56 5.62 -9.03
C PRO A 506 0.13 5.10 -8.84
N TRP A 507 -0.03 4.07 -8.01
CA TRP A 507 -1.36 3.53 -7.72
C TRP A 507 -2.31 4.57 -7.10
N LYS A 508 -1.76 5.54 -6.35
CA LYS A 508 -2.49 6.65 -5.71
C LYS A 508 -1.75 7.99 -5.86
N GLU A 509 -2.49 9.06 -5.61
CA GLU A 509 -2.11 10.45 -5.93
C GLU A 509 -0.74 10.87 -5.36
N TYR A 510 -0.39 10.43 -4.15
CA TYR A 510 0.86 10.83 -3.48
C TYR A 510 1.92 9.73 -3.46
N SER A 511 1.81 8.74 -4.36
CA SER A 511 2.69 7.56 -4.44
C SER A 511 4.16 7.91 -4.19
N ARG A 512 4.83 7.18 -3.29
CA ARG A 512 6.21 7.43 -2.90
C ARG A 512 7.05 6.16 -2.96
N THR A 513 8.08 6.18 -3.80
CA THR A 513 9.04 5.07 -3.94
C THR A 513 10.42 5.64 -4.19
N VAL A 514 11.43 5.14 -3.47
CA VAL A 514 12.81 5.55 -3.65
C VAL A 514 13.75 4.37 -3.76
N LEU A 515 14.75 4.49 -4.63
CA LEU A 515 15.81 3.50 -4.83
C LEU A 515 17.17 4.17 -4.57
N ILE A 516 17.88 3.66 -3.58
CA ILE A 516 19.12 4.23 -3.05
C ILE A 516 20.20 3.16 -3.11
N GLN A 517 21.28 3.45 -3.83
CA GLN A 517 22.43 2.54 -3.97
C GLN A 517 22.04 1.15 -4.49
N CYS A 518 20.99 1.06 -5.30
CA CYS A 518 20.54 -0.19 -5.90
C CYS A 518 21.33 -0.51 -7.18
N THR A 519 21.52 -1.79 -7.47
CA THR A 519 21.96 -2.23 -8.80
C THR A 519 20.75 -2.47 -9.68
N LEU A 520 20.62 -1.68 -10.74
CA LEU A 520 19.56 -1.77 -11.75
C LEU A 520 20.13 -2.40 -13.01
N GLU A 521 19.71 -3.63 -13.30
CA GLU A 521 20.19 -4.38 -14.46
C GLU A 521 19.60 -3.87 -15.78
N ALA A 522 20.14 -4.35 -16.90
CA ALA A 522 19.83 -3.87 -18.25
C ALA A 522 18.33 -3.96 -18.64
N LEU A 523 17.54 -4.81 -17.97
CA LEU A 523 16.12 -4.98 -18.24
C LEU A 523 15.26 -3.74 -17.92
N ILE A 524 15.77 -2.79 -17.13
CA ILE A 524 15.05 -1.57 -16.76
C ILE A 524 15.00 -0.62 -17.95
N THR A 525 13.78 -0.25 -18.34
CA THR A 525 13.51 0.67 -19.45
C THR A 525 14.13 2.04 -19.15
N PRO A 526 14.71 2.75 -20.14
CA PRO A 526 15.33 4.07 -19.91
C PRO A 526 14.39 5.10 -19.24
N ASP A 527 13.10 5.06 -19.55
CA ASP A 527 12.05 5.89 -18.92
C ASP A 527 12.04 5.75 -17.39
N GLY A 528 12.42 4.57 -16.88
CA GLY A 528 12.48 4.19 -15.46
C GLY A 528 11.10 3.95 -14.86
N TRP A 529 10.16 4.89 -15.02
CA TRP A 529 8.87 4.90 -14.32
C TRP A 529 7.71 4.96 -15.31
N MET A 530 6.58 4.34 -14.95
CA MET A 530 5.40 4.27 -15.80
C MET A 530 4.25 5.12 -15.23
N PRO A 531 3.53 5.91 -16.05
CA PRO A 531 2.28 6.55 -15.61
C PRO A 531 1.24 5.50 -15.21
N TRP A 532 0.36 5.84 -14.27
CA TRP A 532 -0.81 5.00 -13.98
C TRP A 532 -1.87 5.13 -15.08
N SER A 533 -2.29 6.37 -15.36
CA SER A 533 -3.22 6.72 -16.43
C SER A 533 -3.15 8.21 -16.71
N GLY A 534 -2.77 8.61 -17.93
CA GLY A 534 -2.59 10.02 -18.29
C GLY A 534 -1.67 10.75 -17.30
N ASP A 535 -2.06 11.95 -16.89
CA ASP A 535 -1.30 12.79 -15.97
C ASP A 535 -1.64 12.58 -14.48
N PHE A 536 -2.42 11.56 -14.15
CA PHE A 536 -2.76 11.25 -12.75
C PHE A 536 -1.51 11.08 -11.89
N ALA A 537 -1.50 11.74 -10.72
CA ALA A 537 -0.44 11.74 -9.72
C ALA A 537 0.93 12.32 -10.14
N LEU A 538 1.17 12.64 -11.42
CA LEU A 538 2.51 12.99 -11.91
C LEU A 538 3.09 14.27 -11.25
N LYS A 539 2.22 15.16 -10.76
CA LYS A 539 2.60 16.40 -10.07
C LYS A 539 2.86 16.22 -8.56
N THR A 540 2.34 15.14 -7.97
CA THR A 540 2.23 14.95 -6.51
C THR A 540 2.99 13.75 -6.00
N LEU A 541 3.22 12.72 -6.84
CA LEU A 541 4.05 11.56 -6.50
C LEU A 541 5.50 11.96 -6.23
N TYR A 542 6.25 11.13 -5.51
CA TYR A 542 7.69 11.26 -5.36
C TYR A 542 8.41 9.96 -5.69
N TYR A 543 9.02 9.90 -6.87
CA TYR A 543 9.85 8.78 -7.35
C TYR A 543 11.31 9.19 -7.44
N GLY A 544 12.08 8.77 -6.44
CA GLY A 544 13.46 9.22 -6.21
C GLY A 544 14.50 8.14 -6.49
N GLU A 545 15.59 8.53 -7.16
CA GLU A 545 16.78 7.68 -7.32
C GLU A 545 18.01 8.38 -6.69
N PHE A 546 18.92 7.62 -6.07
CA PHE A 546 20.20 8.13 -5.57
C PHE A 546 21.31 7.08 -5.64
N GLY A 547 22.39 7.38 -6.37
CA GLY A 547 23.60 6.55 -6.36
C GLY A 547 23.41 5.12 -6.87
N ASN A 548 22.40 4.87 -7.70
CA ASN A 548 22.16 3.55 -8.31
C ASN A 548 23.25 3.22 -9.34
N THR A 549 23.57 1.93 -9.48
CA THR A 549 24.58 1.39 -10.41
C THR A 549 23.99 0.35 -11.36
N GLY A 550 24.75 -0.11 -12.35
CA GLY A 550 24.29 -1.11 -13.34
C GLY A 550 23.77 -0.50 -14.64
N ALA A 551 23.55 -1.36 -15.64
CA ALA A 551 23.21 -0.92 -17.00
C ALA A 551 21.85 -0.19 -17.11
N GLY A 552 20.91 -0.48 -16.22
CA GLY A 552 19.60 0.17 -16.13
C GLY A 552 19.56 1.46 -15.30
N ALA A 553 20.68 1.84 -14.67
CA ALA A 553 20.73 2.98 -13.74
C ALA A 553 20.95 4.35 -14.41
N ASN A 554 21.15 4.41 -15.72
CA ASN A 554 21.32 5.69 -16.42
C ASN A 554 20.02 6.53 -16.35
N THR A 555 20.10 7.68 -15.67
CA THR A 555 18.95 8.55 -15.44
C THR A 555 18.71 9.60 -16.52
N SER A 556 19.60 9.74 -17.51
CA SER A 556 19.53 10.80 -18.55
C SER A 556 18.28 10.78 -19.42
N LYS A 557 17.57 9.65 -19.49
CA LYS A 557 16.35 9.45 -20.27
C LYS A 557 15.12 9.17 -19.41
N ARG A 558 15.22 9.36 -18.08
CA ARG A 558 14.07 9.17 -17.20
C ARG A 558 12.96 10.13 -17.58
N VAL A 559 11.74 9.71 -17.31
CA VAL A 559 10.57 10.58 -17.41
C VAL A 559 10.79 11.88 -16.62
N PRO A 560 10.35 13.04 -17.13
CA PRO A 560 10.67 14.35 -16.55
C PRO A 560 10.02 14.60 -15.18
N TRP A 561 9.00 13.79 -14.84
CA TRP A 561 8.35 13.81 -13.54
C TRP A 561 9.01 12.87 -12.53
N SER A 562 10.12 12.19 -12.84
CA SER A 562 10.94 11.51 -11.82
C SER A 562 11.84 12.51 -11.08
N SER A 563 12.49 12.07 -9.99
CA SER A 563 13.33 12.91 -9.13
C SER A 563 14.68 12.25 -8.86
N GLN A 564 15.72 13.07 -8.73
CA GLN A 564 16.98 12.66 -8.08
C GLN A 564 16.95 13.15 -6.64
N ILE A 565 17.24 12.27 -5.69
CA ILE A 565 17.26 12.66 -4.27
C ILE A 565 18.50 13.52 -4.04
N PRO A 566 18.38 14.75 -3.50
CA PRO A 566 19.56 15.53 -3.16
C PRO A 566 20.37 14.84 -2.07
N ALA A 567 21.70 14.80 -2.21
CA ALA A 567 22.59 14.08 -1.29
C ALA A 567 22.38 14.46 0.19
N LYS A 568 22.13 15.75 0.47
CA LYS A 568 21.87 16.25 1.83
C LYS A 568 20.58 15.72 2.47
N HIS A 569 19.68 15.11 1.69
CA HIS A 569 18.39 14.61 2.15
C HIS A 569 18.28 13.08 2.09
N VAL A 570 19.29 12.38 1.58
CA VAL A 570 19.24 10.91 1.45
C VAL A 570 19.00 10.22 2.79
N SER A 571 19.53 10.78 3.89
CA SER A 571 19.38 10.23 5.23
C SER A 571 17.96 10.34 5.80
N SER A 572 17.06 11.14 5.22
CA SER A 572 15.62 11.08 5.56
C SER A 572 15.01 9.72 5.22
N TYR A 573 15.65 8.96 4.33
CA TYR A 573 15.31 7.58 3.99
C TYR A 573 16.25 6.55 4.62
N SER A 574 16.85 6.82 5.79
CA SER A 574 17.54 5.79 6.58
C SER A 574 16.54 4.99 7.42
N VAL A 575 16.93 3.82 7.92
CA VAL A 575 16.08 2.99 8.80
C VAL A 575 15.60 3.76 10.05
N PRO A 576 16.46 4.48 10.80
CA PRO A 576 16.02 5.29 11.94
C PRO A 576 15.06 6.42 11.57
N ASN A 577 15.30 7.12 10.45
CA ASN A 577 14.49 8.29 10.12
C ASN A 577 13.15 7.93 9.46
N PHE A 578 13.15 6.95 8.56
CA PHE A 578 11.97 6.60 7.78
C PHE A 578 10.97 5.74 8.57
N ILE A 579 11.47 4.72 9.30
CA ILE A 579 10.63 3.76 10.02
C ILE A 579 10.95 3.66 11.51
N GLN A 580 11.82 4.52 12.04
CA GLN A 580 12.22 4.49 13.47
C GLN A 580 12.78 3.12 13.88
N GLY A 581 13.43 2.43 12.93
CA GLY A 581 13.81 1.02 13.08
C GLY A 581 14.82 0.76 14.20
N ASP A 582 15.62 1.75 14.57
CA ASP A 582 16.51 1.73 15.73
C ASP A 582 15.78 1.55 17.07
N GLN A 583 14.48 1.85 17.12
CA GLN A 583 13.67 1.74 18.34
C GLN A 583 13.03 0.36 18.54
N TRP A 584 12.93 -0.46 17.49
CA TRP A 584 12.11 -1.68 17.53
C TRP A 584 12.68 -2.88 16.77
N ILE A 585 13.57 -2.66 15.80
CA ILE A 585 14.26 -3.77 15.14
C ILE A 585 15.39 -4.22 16.07
N PRO A 586 15.44 -5.51 16.45
CA PRO A 586 16.55 -6.03 17.24
C PRO A 586 17.88 -5.81 16.53
N THR A 587 18.80 -5.10 17.18
CA THR A 587 20.23 -5.13 16.87
C THR A 587 20.82 -6.32 17.62
N SER A 588 21.64 -7.13 16.96
CA SER A 588 22.21 -8.35 17.54
C SER A 588 22.82 -8.09 18.93
N SER A 589 22.41 -8.88 19.92
CA SER A 589 23.06 -8.97 21.24
C SER A 589 24.30 -9.85 21.18
#